data_AF-A0A9R0I005-F1
#
_entry.id   AF-A0A9R0I005-F1
#
_cell.length_a   1.000
_cell.length_b   1.000
_cell.length_c   1.000
_cell.angle_alpha   90.00
_cell.angle_beta   90.00
_cell.angle_gamma   90.00
#
_symmetry.space_group_name_H-M   'P 1'
#
loop_
_entity.id
_entity.type
_entity.pdbx_description
1 polymer ?
#
loop_
_entity_poly.entity_id
_entity_poly.type
_entity_poly.pdbx_seq_one_letter_code
_entity_poly.pdbx_strand_id
1 'polypeptide(L)'
;MPIPNGLSWSLKKIWQQRETLSSSGDMQKFVTSGKFKIQRLYNHLRQQGEPVRWKRIVCNSHASPKSVFIVWLALQDRLATKDRLRRWNIIADSVCSLCHNTDESRDHLFFECSYSAEIWSHVLQRSGIHRTSGTWNEKVQWVQKVSRSTRSKARLCNSLFCETVYSI
;
A
#
# COMPACT_ATOMS: atom_id res chain seq x y z
N MET A 1 -6.94 39.01 12.93
CA MET A 1 -7.35 38.99 14.36
C MET A 1 -6.40 38.02 15.07
N PRO A 2 -5.72 38.44 16.14
CA PRO A 2 -4.76 37.57 16.83
C PRO A 2 -5.45 36.36 17.47
N ILE A 3 -4.74 35.23 17.55
CA ILE A 3 -5.27 33.99 18.14
C ILE A 3 -5.37 34.18 19.66
N PRO A 4 -6.53 33.91 20.29
CA PRO A 4 -6.68 34.04 21.73
C PRO A 4 -5.74 33.12 22.52
N ASN A 5 -5.08 33.66 23.54
CA ASN A 5 -4.04 32.95 24.29
C ASN A 5 -4.57 31.75 25.13
N GLY A 6 -5.84 31.78 25.53
CA GLY A 6 -6.51 30.73 26.33
C GLY A 6 -7.01 29.49 25.56
N LEU A 7 -6.78 29.42 24.24
CA LEU A 7 -7.20 28.26 23.45
C LEU A 7 -6.29 27.04 23.66
N SER A 8 -6.89 25.85 23.62
CA SER A 8 -6.14 24.59 23.56
C SER A 8 -5.30 24.50 22.28
N TRP A 9 -4.26 23.66 22.28
CA TRP A 9 -3.36 23.49 21.13
C TRP A 9 -4.10 23.14 19.83
N SER A 10 -5.10 22.26 19.91
CA SER A 10 -5.94 21.86 18.77
C SER A 10 -6.79 23.01 18.23
N LEU A 11 -7.39 23.83 19.10
CA LEU A 11 -8.17 25.00 18.68
C LEU A 11 -7.27 26.09 18.07
N LYS A 12 -6.07 26.30 18.60
CA LYS A 12 -5.06 27.19 18.00
C LYS A 12 -4.70 26.74 16.59
N LYS A 13 -4.55 25.43 16.36
CA LYS A 13 -4.29 24.86 15.02
C LYS A 13 -5.47 25.06 14.05
N ILE A 14 -6.70 24.85 14.50
CA ILE A 14 -7.90 25.12 13.68
C ILE A 14 -7.98 26.60 13.31
N TRP A 15 -7.71 27.49 14.27
CA TRP A 15 -7.67 28.94 14.03
C TRP A 15 -6.58 29.35 13.04
N GLN A 16 -5.38 28.74 13.10
CA GLN A 16 -4.33 29.00 12.10
C GLN A 16 -4.79 28.64 10.67
N GLN A 17 -5.60 27.59 10.50
CA GLN A 17 -6.11 27.21 9.18
C GLN A 17 -7.14 28.19 8.61
N ARG A 18 -7.70 29.09 9.41
CA ARG A 18 -8.55 30.20 8.93
C ARG A 18 -7.80 31.07 7.91
N GLU A 19 -6.52 31.34 8.14
CA GLU A 19 -5.73 32.17 7.23
C GLU A 19 -5.48 31.44 5.91
N THR A 20 -5.21 30.14 5.96
CA THR A 20 -5.14 29.26 4.77
C THR A 20 -6.47 29.29 4.00
N LEU A 21 -7.60 29.23 4.71
CA LEU A 21 -8.95 29.31 4.15
C LEU A 21 -9.23 30.66 3.50
N SER A 22 -8.89 31.76 4.17
CA SER A 22 -9.03 33.12 3.63
C SER A 22 -8.13 33.35 2.41
N SER A 23 -6.96 32.71 2.37
CA SER A 23 -6.02 32.79 1.24
C SER A 23 -6.46 31.92 0.04
N SER A 24 -7.26 30.88 0.28
CA SER A 24 -7.74 29.94 -0.76
C SER A 24 -8.86 30.49 -1.66
N GLY A 25 -9.29 31.74 -1.44
CA GLY A 25 -10.31 32.45 -2.22
C GLY A 25 -11.72 32.33 -1.63
N ASP A 26 -12.73 32.67 -2.45
CA ASP A 26 -14.12 32.81 -1.99
C ASP A 26 -14.73 31.52 -1.44
N MET A 27 -15.21 31.57 -0.19
CA MET A 27 -15.89 30.48 0.52
C MET A 27 -17.17 30.00 -0.19
N GLN A 28 -17.74 30.84 -1.08
CA GLN A 28 -18.84 30.46 -1.96
C GLN A 28 -18.53 29.23 -2.83
N LYS A 29 -17.25 29.02 -3.19
CA LYS A 29 -16.82 27.85 -3.99
C LYS A 29 -17.15 26.51 -3.32
N PHE A 30 -17.26 26.51 -1.98
CA PHE A 30 -17.55 25.32 -1.19
C PHE A 30 -19.04 25.18 -0.83
N VAL A 31 -19.88 26.12 -1.22
CA VAL A 31 -21.34 26.08 -1.02
C VAL A 31 -22.01 25.46 -2.25
N THR A 32 -23.00 24.61 -2.04
CA THR A 32 -23.82 24.04 -3.12
C THR A 32 -25.27 24.01 -2.65
N SER A 33 -26.16 24.65 -3.42
CA SER A 33 -27.58 24.81 -3.05
C SER A 33 -27.76 25.41 -1.65
N GLY A 34 -26.98 26.44 -1.33
CA GLY A 34 -27.01 27.12 -0.01
C GLY A 34 -26.40 26.33 1.15
N LYS A 35 -25.90 25.09 0.93
CA LYS A 35 -25.28 24.27 1.98
C LYS A 35 -23.77 24.18 1.78
N PHE A 36 -23.01 24.46 2.85
CA PHE A 36 -21.56 24.29 2.86
C PHE A 36 -21.19 22.80 2.78
N LYS A 37 -20.31 22.43 1.86
CA LYS A 37 -19.84 21.05 1.65
C LYS A 37 -18.41 20.90 2.16
N ILE A 38 -18.27 20.38 3.39
CA ILE A 38 -16.97 20.08 4.01
C ILE A 38 -16.09 19.23 3.10
N GLN A 39 -16.67 18.26 2.39
CA GLN A 39 -15.94 17.41 1.44
C GLN A 39 -15.22 18.22 0.34
N ARG A 40 -15.84 19.29 -0.18
CA ARG A 40 -15.22 20.14 -1.21
C ARG A 40 -14.06 20.92 -0.65
N LEU A 41 -14.25 21.52 0.53
CA LEU A 41 -13.19 22.24 1.21
C LEU A 41 -12.01 21.30 1.53
N TYR A 42 -12.31 20.12 2.08
CA TYR A 42 -11.30 19.12 2.41
C TYR A 42 -10.51 18.69 1.16
N ASN A 43 -11.19 18.40 0.05
CA ASN A 43 -10.53 18.04 -1.21
C ASN A 43 -9.69 19.17 -1.82
N HIS A 44 -10.04 20.42 -1.53
CA HIS A 44 -9.29 21.60 -1.97
C HIS A 44 -8.04 21.84 -1.11
N LEU A 45 -8.17 21.73 0.22
CA LEU A 45 -7.05 21.86 1.15
C LEU A 45 -6.09 20.66 1.05
N ARG A 46 -6.62 19.48 0.73
CA ARG A 46 -5.81 18.28 0.56
C ARG A 46 -5.03 18.36 -0.74
N GLN A 47 -3.71 18.27 -0.63
CA GLN A 47 -2.84 18.04 -1.79
C GLN A 47 -3.29 16.76 -2.51
N GLN A 48 -3.67 16.90 -3.78
CA GLN A 48 -3.99 15.77 -4.62
C GLN A 48 -2.69 15.10 -5.04
N GLY A 49 -2.34 14.00 -4.37
CA GLY A 49 -1.22 13.15 -4.74
C GLY A 49 -1.62 12.12 -5.80
N GLU A 50 -0.61 11.45 -6.35
CA GLU A 50 -0.81 10.37 -7.31
C GLU A 50 -1.69 9.24 -6.73
N PRO A 51 -2.63 8.69 -7.52
CA PRO A 51 -3.50 7.63 -7.05
C PRO A 51 -2.71 6.35 -6.76
N VAL A 52 -2.78 5.90 -5.50
CA VAL A 52 -2.16 4.64 -5.06
C VAL A 52 -2.88 3.44 -5.69
N ARG A 53 -2.30 2.88 -6.76
CA ARG A 53 -2.91 1.81 -7.57
C ARG A 53 -3.10 0.50 -6.79
N TRP A 54 -2.21 0.22 -5.85
CA TRP A 54 -2.25 -0.98 -5.00
C TRP A 54 -3.14 -0.86 -3.76
N LYS A 55 -3.81 0.29 -3.52
CA LYS A 55 -4.59 0.51 -2.29
C LYS A 55 -5.64 -0.56 -2.01
N ARG A 56 -6.25 -1.12 -3.06
CA ARG A 56 -7.29 -2.16 -2.90
C ARG A 56 -6.73 -3.51 -2.47
N ILE A 57 -5.46 -3.79 -2.74
CA ILE A 57 -4.79 -5.00 -2.26
C ILE A 57 -4.74 -4.99 -0.74
N VAL A 58 -4.45 -3.83 -0.14
CA VAL A 58 -4.23 -3.65 1.31
C VAL A 58 -5.53 -3.29 2.02
N CYS A 59 -6.23 -2.23 1.59
CA CYS A 59 -7.36 -1.65 2.33
C CYS A 59 -8.67 -2.47 2.23
N ASN A 60 -8.76 -3.42 1.30
CA ASN A 60 -9.94 -4.28 1.12
C ASN A 60 -9.56 -5.77 1.14
N SER A 61 -8.46 -6.10 1.82
CA SER A 61 -8.02 -7.48 1.96
C SER A 61 -8.82 -8.21 3.04
N HIS A 62 -9.04 -9.50 2.81
CA HIS A 62 -9.55 -10.44 3.83
C HIS A 62 -8.44 -11.33 4.40
N ALA A 63 -7.17 -11.02 4.12
CA ALA A 63 -6.03 -11.68 4.73
C ALA A 63 -5.84 -11.24 6.19
N SER A 64 -4.98 -11.94 6.91
CA SER A 64 -4.62 -11.59 8.28
C SER A 64 -4.02 -10.17 8.34
N PRO A 65 -4.26 -9.41 9.42
CA PRO A 65 -3.68 -8.07 9.57
C PRO A 65 -2.15 -8.04 9.46
N LYS A 66 -1.48 -9.09 9.95
CA LYS A 66 -0.02 -9.25 9.83
C LYS A 66 0.40 -9.37 8.37
N SER A 67 -0.28 -10.22 7.62
CA SER A 67 0.01 -10.44 6.20
C SER A 67 -0.22 -9.19 5.36
N VAL A 68 -1.32 -8.47 5.63
CA VAL A 68 -1.62 -7.18 4.99
C VAL A 68 -0.54 -6.13 5.28
N PHE A 69 -0.03 -6.08 6.51
CA PHE A 69 1.03 -5.16 6.89
C PHE A 69 2.36 -5.45 6.17
N ILE A 70 2.77 -6.72 6.11
CA ILE A 70 3.99 -7.13 5.38
C ILE A 70 3.86 -6.84 3.89
N VAL A 71 2.72 -7.14 3.27
CA VAL A 71 2.47 -6.81 1.86
C VAL A 71 2.50 -5.31 1.61
N TRP A 72 1.96 -4.50 2.52
CA TRP A 72 2.01 -3.04 2.43
C TRP A 72 3.46 -2.51 2.43
N LEU A 73 4.35 -3.12 3.21
CA LEU A 73 5.78 -2.83 3.17
C LEU A 73 6.43 -3.33 1.87
N ALA A 74 6.10 -4.54 1.41
CA ALA A 74 6.62 -5.13 0.17
C ALA A 74 6.29 -4.26 -1.05
N LEU A 75 5.04 -3.80 -1.15
CA LEU A 75 4.55 -2.91 -2.23
C LEU A 75 5.26 -1.55 -2.29
N GLN A 76 5.87 -1.13 -1.17
CA GLN A 76 6.62 0.12 -1.07
C GLN A 76 8.13 -0.10 -1.12
N ASP A 77 8.59 -1.32 -1.34
CA ASP A 77 10.01 -1.68 -1.26
C ASP A 77 10.65 -1.39 0.10
N ARG A 78 9.86 -1.58 1.17
CA ARG A 78 10.22 -1.22 2.54
C ARG A 78 10.53 -2.41 3.45
N LEU A 79 10.56 -3.63 2.93
CA LEU A 79 11.01 -4.81 3.69
C LEU A 79 12.53 -4.81 3.90
N ALA A 80 12.99 -5.41 4.99
CA ALA A 80 14.41 -5.49 5.34
C ALA A 80 15.10 -6.67 4.62
N THR A 81 15.06 -6.67 3.29
CA THR A 81 15.76 -7.64 2.44
C THR A 81 17.27 -7.47 2.54
N LYS A 82 18.05 -8.53 2.25
CA LYS A 82 19.51 -8.45 2.33
C LYS A 82 20.10 -7.36 1.44
N ASP A 83 19.53 -7.08 0.26
CA ASP A 83 20.01 -5.95 -0.57
C ASP A 83 19.93 -4.61 0.17
N ARG A 84 18.87 -4.37 0.96
CA ARG A 84 18.71 -3.12 1.72
C ARG A 84 19.59 -3.11 2.96
N LEU A 85 19.69 -4.23 3.67
CA LEU A 85 20.60 -4.36 4.81
C LEU A 85 22.07 -4.17 4.40
N ARG A 86 22.45 -4.65 3.21
CA ARG A 86 23.78 -4.44 2.64
C ARG A 86 24.01 -2.96 2.29
N ARG A 87 23.03 -2.26 1.72
CA ARG A 87 23.12 -0.80 1.50
C ARG A 87 23.27 0.00 2.79
N TRP A 88 22.79 -0.53 3.92
CA TRP A 88 22.97 0.06 5.24
C TRP A 88 24.27 -0.35 5.94
N ASN A 89 25.14 -1.13 5.26
CA ASN A 89 26.38 -1.70 5.83
C ASN A 89 26.14 -2.52 7.11
N ILE A 90 24.96 -3.14 7.27
CA ILE A 90 24.65 -4.00 8.42
C ILE A 90 25.17 -5.42 8.17
N ILE A 91 25.12 -5.88 6.91
CA ILE A 91 25.56 -7.21 6.49
C ILE A 91 26.45 -7.12 5.24
N ALA A 92 27.36 -8.08 5.09
CA ALA A 92 28.18 -8.24 3.90
C ALA A 92 27.59 -9.24 2.89
N ASP A 93 26.95 -10.30 3.39
CA ASP A 93 26.31 -11.33 2.57
C ASP A 93 24.98 -10.83 1.99
N SER A 94 24.83 -10.94 0.67
CA SER A 94 23.59 -10.62 -0.04
C SER A 94 22.87 -11.84 -0.60
N VAL A 95 23.43 -13.06 -0.48
CA VAL A 95 22.87 -14.25 -1.13
C VAL A 95 21.55 -14.63 -0.46
N CYS A 96 20.53 -14.90 -1.27
CA CYS A 96 19.20 -15.32 -0.83
C CYS A 96 19.26 -16.56 0.07
N SER A 97 18.65 -16.46 1.25
CA SER A 97 18.63 -17.56 2.23
C SER A 97 17.71 -18.72 1.82
N LEU A 98 16.88 -18.55 0.78
CA LEU A 98 15.94 -19.58 0.33
C LEU A 98 16.54 -20.46 -0.77
N CYS A 99 17.17 -19.86 -1.78
CA CYS A 99 17.74 -20.59 -2.91
C CYS A 99 19.26 -20.74 -2.85
N HIS A 100 19.95 -19.96 -2.01
CA HIS A 100 21.41 -19.94 -1.86
C HIS A 100 22.20 -19.71 -3.17
N ASN A 101 21.57 -19.17 -4.22
CA ASN A 101 22.15 -19.10 -5.57
C ASN A 101 22.31 -17.67 -6.11
N THR A 102 21.48 -16.74 -5.67
CA THR A 102 21.36 -15.38 -6.23
C THR A 102 21.16 -14.37 -5.11
N ASP A 103 21.54 -13.12 -5.34
CA ASP A 103 21.35 -12.04 -4.36
C ASP A 103 19.87 -11.80 -4.05
N GLU A 104 19.56 -11.64 -2.76
CA GLU A 104 18.21 -11.37 -2.27
C GLU A 104 17.82 -9.92 -2.55
N SER A 105 16.87 -9.77 -3.45
CA SER A 105 16.09 -8.54 -3.63
C SER A 105 14.61 -8.85 -3.36
N ARG A 106 13.75 -7.83 -3.26
CA ARG A 106 12.29 -8.04 -3.20
C ARG A 106 11.79 -8.89 -4.36
N ASP A 107 12.22 -8.58 -5.58
CA ASP A 107 11.74 -9.24 -6.79
C ASP A 107 12.22 -10.69 -6.84
N HIS A 108 13.47 -10.92 -6.44
CA HIS A 108 14.01 -12.26 -6.25
C HIS A 108 13.24 -13.03 -5.17
N LEU A 109 13.15 -12.48 -3.96
CA LEU A 109 12.56 -13.12 -2.79
C LEU A 109 11.15 -13.62 -3.05
N PHE A 110 10.28 -12.79 -3.65
CA PHE A 110 8.88 -13.13 -3.71
C PHE A 110 8.48 -14.01 -4.88
N PHE A 111 9.17 -13.97 -6.02
CA PHE A 111 8.63 -14.62 -7.22
C PHE A 111 9.63 -15.03 -8.31
N GLU A 112 10.90 -14.64 -8.22
CA GLU A 112 11.95 -15.10 -9.15
C GLU A 112 12.88 -16.13 -8.49
N CYS A 113 12.88 -16.23 -7.17
CA CYS A 113 13.51 -17.30 -6.41
C CYS A 113 12.77 -18.61 -6.66
N SER A 114 13.51 -19.66 -7.04
CA SER A 114 12.95 -20.99 -7.35
C SER A 114 12.04 -21.52 -6.25
N TYR A 115 12.47 -21.40 -4.99
CA TYR A 115 11.70 -21.81 -3.82
C TYR A 115 10.38 -21.05 -3.68
N SER A 116 10.43 -19.71 -3.71
CA SER A 116 9.24 -18.86 -3.61
C SER A 116 8.26 -19.06 -4.78
N ALA A 117 8.79 -19.28 -5.98
CA ALA A 117 8.02 -19.50 -7.19
C ALA A 117 7.27 -20.84 -7.13
N GLU A 118 7.88 -21.87 -6.58
CA GLU A 118 7.27 -23.18 -6.34
C GLU A 118 6.13 -23.08 -5.32
N ILE A 119 6.34 -22.42 -4.18
CA ILE A 119 5.29 -22.15 -3.18
C ILE A 119 4.09 -21.47 -3.84
N TRP A 120 4.35 -20.40 -4.59
CA TRP A 120 3.29 -19.65 -5.25
C TRP A 120 2.54 -20.49 -6.28
N SER A 121 3.25 -21.32 -7.05
CA SER A 121 2.65 -22.25 -8.02
C SER A 121 1.71 -23.24 -7.32
N HIS A 122 2.13 -23.83 -6.20
CA HIS A 122 1.29 -24.75 -5.42
C HIS A 122 0.05 -24.08 -4.85
N VAL A 123 0.17 -22.84 -4.34
CA VAL A 123 -0.97 -22.06 -3.85
C VAL A 123 -1.99 -21.82 -4.95
N LEU A 124 -1.53 -21.43 -6.15
CA LEU A 124 -2.40 -21.20 -7.30
C LEU A 124 -3.09 -22.49 -7.77
N GLN A 125 -2.33 -23.59 -7.87
CA GLN A 125 -2.85 -24.90 -8.28
C GLN A 125 -3.94 -25.40 -7.32
N ARG A 126 -3.69 -25.36 -6.01
CA ARG A 126 -4.66 -25.78 -4.99
C ARG A 126 -5.91 -24.92 -4.95
N SER A 127 -5.81 -23.68 -5.44
CA SER A 127 -6.93 -22.73 -5.47
C SER A 127 -7.71 -22.74 -6.79
N GLY A 128 -7.36 -23.62 -7.74
CA GLY A 128 -7.99 -23.67 -9.06
C GLY A 128 -7.78 -22.38 -9.87
N ILE A 129 -6.60 -21.76 -9.72
CA ILE A 129 -6.18 -20.58 -10.46
C ILE A 129 -5.03 -21.00 -11.37
N HIS A 130 -5.28 -21.04 -12.68
CA HIS A 130 -4.25 -21.35 -13.66
C HIS A 130 -3.60 -20.06 -14.15
N ARG A 131 -2.37 -19.81 -13.71
CA ARG A 131 -1.56 -18.67 -14.15
C ARG A 131 -0.09 -19.07 -14.14
N THR A 132 0.68 -18.54 -15.08
CA THR A 132 2.13 -18.73 -15.13
C THR A 132 2.83 -17.96 -14.01
N SER A 133 4.06 -18.39 -13.69
CA SER A 133 5.02 -17.57 -12.97
C SER A 133 5.29 -16.28 -13.77
N GLY A 134 5.65 -15.23 -13.05
CA GLY A 134 5.92 -13.90 -13.57
C GLY A 134 6.60 -13.07 -12.50
N THR A 135 7.07 -11.90 -12.89
CA THR A 135 7.78 -10.95 -12.01
C THR A 135 6.86 -10.43 -10.90
N TRP A 136 7.46 -9.84 -9.87
CA TRP A 136 6.73 -9.14 -8.81
C TRP A 136 5.72 -8.13 -9.38
N ASN A 137 6.16 -7.29 -10.32
CA ASN A 137 5.32 -6.24 -10.89
C ASN A 137 4.11 -6.81 -11.65
N GLU A 138 4.29 -7.87 -12.43
CA GLU A 138 3.19 -8.51 -13.17
C GLU A 138 2.17 -9.13 -12.22
N LYS A 139 2.64 -9.74 -11.13
CA LYS A 139 1.77 -10.33 -10.10
C LYS A 139 1.02 -9.24 -9.34
N VAL A 140 1.69 -8.16 -8.93
CA VAL A 140 1.04 -7.01 -8.29
C VAL A 140 -0.01 -6.39 -9.22
N GLN A 141 0.30 -6.16 -10.50
CA GLN A 141 -0.66 -5.61 -11.46
C GLN A 141 -1.88 -6.51 -11.65
N TRP A 142 -1.69 -7.83 -11.61
CA TRP A 142 -2.80 -8.77 -11.65
C TRP A 142 -3.67 -8.70 -10.40
N VAL A 143 -3.07 -8.75 -9.21
CA VAL A 143 -3.82 -8.66 -7.94
C VAL A 143 -4.51 -7.29 -7.81
N GLN A 144 -3.91 -6.22 -8.33
CA GLN A 144 -4.54 -4.90 -8.45
C GLN A 144 -5.82 -4.93 -9.29
N LYS A 145 -5.87 -5.74 -10.36
CA LYS A 145 -7.08 -5.90 -11.18
C LYS A 145 -8.10 -6.77 -10.46
N VAL A 146 -7.66 -7.88 -9.86
CA VAL A 146 -8.54 -8.83 -9.16
C VAL A 146 -9.20 -8.20 -7.94
N SER A 147 -8.44 -7.45 -7.13
CA SER A 147 -8.93 -6.74 -5.93
C SER A 147 -10.00 -5.68 -6.20
N ARG A 148 -10.30 -5.37 -7.47
CA ARG A 148 -11.42 -4.48 -7.84
C ARG A 148 -12.77 -5.18 -7.78
N SER A 149 -12.79 -6.51 -7.84
CA SER A 149 -14.01 -7.30 -7.83
C SER A 149 -14.40 -7.68 -6.41
N THR A 150 -15.71 -7.73 -6.14
CA THR A 150 -16.30 -8.17 -4.88
C THR A 150 -16.64 -9.66 -4.85
N ARG A 151 -16.42 -10.37 -5.97
CA ARG A 151 -16.69 -11.82 -6.08
C ARG A 151 -15.81 -12.61 -5.12
N SER A 152 -16.35 -13.68 -4.54
CA SER A 152 -15.64 -14.52 -3.55
C SER A 152 -14.31 -15.05 -4.07
N LYS A 153 -14.25 -15.52 -5.34
CA LYS A 153 -12.99 -15.97 -5.96
C LYS A 153 -11.93 -14.86 -6.01
N ALA A 154 -12.34 -13.62 -6.29
CA ALA A 154 -11.41 -12.48 -6.34
C ALA A 154 -10.89 -12.08 -4.95
N ARG A 155 -11.77 -12.10 -3.94
CA ARG A 155 -11.38 -11.89 -2.53
C ARG A 155 -10.41 -12.95 -2.05
N LEU A 156 -10.68 -14.21 -2.38
CA LEU A 156 -9.80 -15.34 -2.08
C LEU A 156 -8.42 -15.16 -2.74
N CYS A 157 -8.36 -14.83 -4.04
CA CYS A 157 -7.10 -14.57 -4.73
C CYS A 157 -6.26 -13.46 -4.04
N ASN A 158 -6.89 -12.35 -3.66
CA ASN A 158 -6.20 -11.25 -2.97
C ASN A 158 -5.69 -11.70 -1.59
N SER A 159 -6.51 -12.47 -0.87
CA SER A 159 -6.12 -13.00 0.44
C SER A 159 -4.93 -13.95 0.33
N LEU A 160 -5.00 -14.94 -0.57
CA LEU A 160 -3.93 -15.91 -0.82
C LEU A 160 -2.62 -15.25 -1.24
N PHE A 161 -2.68 -14.21 -2.07
CA PHE A 161 -1.51 -13.41 -2.41
C PHE A 161 -0.88 -12.80 -1.16
N CYS A 162 -1.68 -12.19 -0.29
CA CYS A 162 -1.16 -11.57 0.92
C CYS A 162 -0.57 -12.60 1.89
N GLU A 163 -1.25 -13.74 2.08
CA GLU A 163 -0.77 -14.81 2.96
C GLU A 163 0.51 -15.47 2.42
N THR A 164 0.65 -15.60 1.11
CA THR A 164 1.86 -16.18 0.52
C THR A 164 3.05 -15.25 0.70
N VAL A 165 2.88 -13.95 0.44
CA VAL A 165 3.92 -12.93 0.66
C VAL A 165 4.33 -12.84 2.14
N TYR A 166 3.43 -13.16 3.07
CA TYR A 166 3.77 -13.23 4.50
C TYR A 166 4.52 -14.51 4.89
N SER A 167 4.25 -15.61 4.19
CA SER A 167 4.79 -16.93 4.54
C SER A 167 6.17 -17.21 3.92
N ILE A 168 6.53 -16.46 2.88
CA ILE A 168 7.87 -16.40 2.29
C ILE A 168 8.74 -15.48 3.15
#